data_AF-A0A9E1W4A6-F1
#
_entry.id   AF-A0A9E1W4A6-F1
#
_cell.length_a   1.000
_cell.length_b   1.000
_cell.length_c   1.000
_cell.angle_alpha   90.00
_cell.angle_beta   90.00
_cell.angle_gamma   90.00
#
_symmetry.space_group_name_H-M   'P 1'
#
loop_
_entity.id
_entity.type
_entity.pdbx_description
1 polymer ?
#
loop_
_entity_poly.entity_id
_entity_poly.type
_entity_poly.pdbx_seq_one_letter_code
_entity_poly.pdbx_strand_id
1 'polypeptide(L)'
;MREFHSSALHGPQELVGRDVLVVGGGASAFDLLDLCFEHGARNITWAYRGLRWFMPTSKPKYVAGSVRGFAQLQNSGLTTAEQSTAIETDLRSRYAKYGVEEIMPTHPFDLEHDQLIPGRAAMVAGFDSIDCHQATVQSIANGTITLSDGHRFDADFLLWGTGYSVDLSYFDAERSRASRPLTRLRRAVVVSSAAWTPLISTSLASA
;
A
#
# COMPACT_ATOMS: atom_id res chain seq x y z
N MET A 1 -26.02 -3.53 -0.70
CA MET A 1 -24.59 -3.18 -0.73
C MET A 1 -24.22 -2.33 0.47
N ARG A 2 -23.13 -2.67 1.18
CA ARG A 2 -22.52 -1.81 2.23
C ARG A 2 -21.17 -1.30 1.74
N GLU A 3 -20.81 -0.08 2.12
CA GLU A 3 -19.56 0.56 1.71
C GLU A 3 -18.64 0.76 2.90
N PHE A 4 -17.36 0.41 2.74
CA PHE A 4 -16.33 0.63 3.76
C PHE A 4 -15.10 1.26 3.15
N HIS A 5 -14.56 2.28 3.81
CA HIS A 5 -13.15 2.61 3.60
C HIS A 5 -12.27 1.56 4.26
N SER A 6 -11.04 1.38 3.76
CA SER A 6 -10.06 0.45 4.35
C SER A 6 -9.85 0.60 5.86
N SER A 7 -10.04 1.80 6.43
CA SER A 7 -10.01 2.04 7.88
C SER A 7 -11.23 1.57 8.66
N ALA A 8 -12.38 1.39 8.00
CA ALA A 8 -13.68 1.15 8.64
C ALA A 8 -14.07 -0.34 8.64
N LEU A 9 -13.28 -1.20 7.99
CA LEU A 9 -13.50 -2.64 8.00
C LEU A 9 -12.89 -3.23 9.29
N HIS A 10 -13.72 -3.38 10.32
CA HIS A 10 -13.27 -3.88 11.63
C HIS A 10 -13.44 -5.39 11.82
N GLY A 11 -14.43 -6.00 11.15
CA GLY A 11 -14.72 -7.44 11.22
C GLY A 11 -14.49 -8.10 9.86
N PRO A 12 -13.27 -8.51 9.50
CA PRO A 12 -13.00 -9.10 8.19
C PRO A 12 -13.73 -10.46 7.99
N GLN A 13 -14.25 -11.07 9.05
CA GLN A 13 -15.15 -12.22 8.98
C GLN A 13 -16.46 -11.92 8.25
N GLU A 14 -16.85 -10.64 8.13
CA GLU A 14 -18.03 -10.24 7.36
C GLU A 14 -17.89 -10.57 5.87
N LEU A 15 -16.66 -10.74 5.36
CA LEU A 15 -16.35 -11.04 3.96
C LEU A 15 -16.72 -12.48 3.54
N VAL A 16 -16.94 -13.39 4.49
CA VAL A 16 -17.21 -14.81 4.20
C VAL A 16 -18.40 -14.96 3.27
N GLY A 17 -18.17 -15.57 2.11
CA GLY A 17 -19.19 -15.86 1.12
C GLY A 17 -19.82 -14.63 0.45
N ARG A 18 -19.15 -13.47 0.47
CA ARG A 18 -19.64 -12.21 -0.12
C ARG A 18 -19.10 -11.93 -1.51
N ASP A 19 -19.89 -11.23 -2.31
CA ASP A 19 -19.39 -10.59 -3.55
C ASP A 19 -18.82 -9.22 -3.20
N VAL A 20 -17.55 -8.99 -3.51
CA VAL A 20 -16.80 -7.82 -3.07
C VAL A 20 -16.19 -7.09 -4.26
N LEU A 21 -16.45 -5.79 -4.36
CA LEU A 21 -15.70 -4.88 -5.23
C LEU A 21 -14.66 -4.10 -4.40
N VAL A 22 -13.39 -4.27 -4.70
CA VAL A 22 -12.29 -3.46 -4.13
C VAL A 22 -11.93 -2.34 -5.09
N VAL A 23 -11.72 -1.13 -4.57
CA VAL A 23 -11.32 0.05 -5.37
C VAL A 23 -9.98 0.61 -4.90
N GLY A 24 -9.06 0.83 -5.85
CA GLY A 24 -7.76 1.47 -5.63
C GLY A 24 -6.58 0.59 -6.04
N GLY A 25 -5.42 1.18 -6.28
CA GLY A 25 -4.22 0.47 -6.74
C GLY A 25 -2.99 0.64 -5.85
N GLY A 26 -3.21 0.94 -4.57
CA GLY A 26 -2.16 1.15 -3.57
C GLY A 26 -2.17 0.11 -2.45
N ALA A 27 -1.34 0.31 -1.43
CA ALA A 27 -1.11 -0.66 -0.36
C ALA A 27 -2.39 -1.10 0.38
N SER A 28 -3.33 -0.17 0.61
CA SER A 28 -4.61 -0.48 1.25
C SER A 28 -5.50 -1.37 0.39
N ALA A 29 -5.53 -1.16 -0.93
CA ALA A 29 -6.31 -1.99 -1.82
C ALA A 29 -5.76 -3.42 -1.87
N PHE A 30 -4.43 -3.59 -1.96
CA PHE A 30 -3.80 -4.91 -1.89
C PHE A 30 -4.11 -5.62 -0.57
N ASP A 31 -4.14 -4.89 0.54
CA ASP A 31 -4.52 -5.44 1.86
C ASP A 31 -5.97 -5.95 1.88
N LEU A 32 -6.90 -5.18 1.32
CA LEU A 32 -8.30 -5.58 1.20
C LEU A 32 -8.47 -6.81 0.31
N LEU A 33 -7.72 -6.91 -0.79
CA LEU A 33 -7.71 -8.09 -1.64
C LEU A 33 -7.20 -9.33 -0.89
N ASP A 34 -6.08 -9.20 -0.15
CA ASP A 34 -5.55 -10.29 0.69
C ASP A 34 -6.60 -10.76 1.71
N LEU A 35 -7.26 -9.82 2.39
CA LEU A 35 -8.33 -10.13 3.36
C LEU A 35 -9.52 -10.84 2.71
N CYS A 36 -9.90 -10.48 1.47
CA CYS A 36 -10.95 -11.18 0.76
C CYS A 36 -10.62 -12.66 0.56
N PHE A 37 -9.37 -12.99 0.25
CA PHE A 37 -8.92 -14.38 0.15
C PHE A 37 -8.81 -15.06 1.51
N GLU A 38 -8.18 -14.40 2.50
CA GLU A 38 -8.00 -14.95 3.85
C GLU A 38 -9.34 -15.28 4.54
N HIS A 39 -10.40 -14.54 4.20
CA HIS A 39 -11.74 -14.70 4.78
C HIS A 39 -12.78 -15.29 3.82
N GLY A 40 -12.36 -15.82 2.66
CA GLY A 40 -13.24 -16.59 1.78
C GLY A 40 -14.41 -15.81 1.19
N ALA A 41 -14.13 -14.62 0.65
CA ALA A 41 -15.07 -13.93 -0.24
C ALA A 41 -15.46 -14.85 -1.42
N ARG A 42 -16.72 -14.77 -1.86
CA ARG A 42 -17.26 -15.62 -2.92
C ARG A 42 -16.76 -15.20 -4.29
N ASN A 43 -16.84 -13.90 -4.59
CA ASN A 43 -16.34 -13.29 -5.82
C ASN A 43 -15.60 -12.00 -5.48
N ILE A 44 -14.49 -11.75 -6.16
CA ILE A 44 -13.64 -10.58 -5.96
C ILE A 44 -13.49 -9.86 -7.30
N THR A 45 -14.07 -8.67 -7.38
CA THR A 45 -13.82 -7.73 -8.48
C THR A 45 -12.89 -6.64 -7.97
N TRP A 46 -11.96 -6.18 -8.80
CA TRP A 46 -11.01 -5.15 -8.46
C TRP A 46 -10.97 -4.05 -9.51
N ALA A 47 -11.31 -2.82 -9.11
CA ALA A 47 -11.22 -1.65 -9.97
C ALA A 47 -10.06 -0.74 -9.57
N TYR A 48 -9.22 -0.35 -10.52
CA TYR A 48 -8.11 0.58 -10.28
C TYR A 48 -7.86 1.51 -11.48
N ARG A 49 -7.41 2.74 -11.19
CA ARG A 49 -6.97 3.68 -12.24
C ARG A 49 -5.50 3.45 -12.63
N GLY A 50 -4.66 3.19 -11.64
CA GLY A 50 -3.23 3.01 -11.79
C GLY A 50 -2.67 2.29 -10.57
N LEU A 51 -1.54 1.64 -10.77
CA LEU A 51 -0.97 0.68 -9.82
C LEU A 51 0.34 1.21 -9.25
N ARG A 52 0.54 0.96 -7.95
CA ARG A 52 1.82 1.15 -7.28
C ARG A 52 2.65 -0.12 -7.36
N TRP A 53 3.97 0.05 -7.43
CA TRP A 53 4.89 -1.06 -7.30
C TRP A 53 4.70 -1.78 -5.96
N PHE A 54 4.55 -3.09 -6.02
CA PHE A 54 4.64 -3.95 -4.85
C PHE A 54 5.64 -5.07 -5.10
N MET A 55 6.06 -5.77 -4.05
CA MET A 55 6.98 -6.89 -4.13
C MET A 55 6.20 -8.21 -3.94
N PRO A 56 5.80 -8.91 -5.03
CA PRO A 56 5.14 -10.20 -4.93
C PRO A 56 5.93 -11.19 -4.06
N THR A 57 5.21 -11.90 -3.20
CA THR A 57 5.80 -12.77 -2.19
C THR A 57 4.81 -13.88 -1.81
N SER A 58 5.33 -15.09 -1.60
CA SER A 58 4.60 -16.17 -0.93
C SER A 58 4.69 -16.10 0.60
N LYS A 59 5.57 -15.24 1.14
CA LYS A 59 5.71 -15.05 2.59
C LYS A 59 4.59 -14.14 3.11
N PRO A 60 4.02 -14.44 4.30
CA PRO A 60 3.08 -13.54 4.95
C PRO A 60 3.66 -12.13 5.12
N LYS A 61 2.80 -11.11 5.07
CA LYS A 61 3.16 -9.68 5.13
C LYS A 61 4.09 -9.34 6.31
N TYR A 62 3.86 -9.93 7.49
CA TYR A 62 4.67 -9.70 8.69
C TYR A 62 6.08 -10.35 8.64
N VAL A 63 6.32 -11.26 7.69
CA VAL A 63 7.63 -11.91 7.43
C VAL A 63 8.32 -11.30 6.21
N ALA A 64 7.56 -10.68 5.31
CA ALA A 64 8.04 -10.12 4.05
C ALA A 64 8.76 -8.77 4.24
N GLY A 65 9.92 -8.78 4.91
CA GLY A 65 10.77 -7.61 4.96
C GLY A 65 12.09 -7.86 5.67
N SER A 66 13.21 -7.69 4.94
CA SER A 66 14.51 -7.46 5.56
C SER A 66 15.09 -6.18 5.00
N VAL A 67 15.47 -5.24 5.87
CA VAL A 67 16.18 -4.01 5.49
C VAL A 67 17.57 -4.28 4.91
N ARG A 68 18.06 -5.51 5.03
CA ARG A 68 19.42 -5.90 4.63
C ARG A 68 19.66 -5.74 3.13
N GLY A 69 18.69 -6.09 2.28
CA GLY A 69 18.84 -5.93 0.82
C GLY A 69 18.96 -4.47 0.42
N PHE A 70 18.18 -3.59 1.05
CA PHE A 70 18.27 -2.16 0.85
C PHE A 70 19.59 -1.57 1.37
N ALA A 71 20.04 -2.01 2.56
CA ALA A 71 21.32 -1.59 3.12
C ALA A 71 22.52 -2.02 2.25
N GLN A 72 22.45 -3.19 1.62
CA GLN A 72 23.47 -3.63 0.65
C GLN A 72 23.48 -2.77 -0.61
N LEU A 73 22.30 -2.39 -1.13
CA LEU A 73 22.20 -1.47 -2.27
C LEU A 73 22.76 -0.10 -1.93
N GLN A 74 22.49 0.45 -0.74
CA GLN A 74 23.06 1.73 -0.32
C GLN A 74 24.58 1.66 -0.14
N ASN A 75 25.11 0.54 0.36
CA ASN A 75 26.54 0.34 0.57
C ASN A 75 27.32 -0.01 -0.71
N SER A 76 26.64 -0.20 -1.84
CA SER A 76 27.27 -0.60 -3.11
C SER A 76 27.92 0.57 -3.87
N GLY A 77 27.65 1.81 -3.48
CA GLY A 77 28.12 3.01 -4.18
C GLY A 77 27.34 3.36 -5.45
N LEU A 78 26.26 2.62 -5.76
CA LEU A 78 25.37 2.90 -6.87
C LEU A 78 24.63 4.24 -6.67
N THR A 79 24.46 4.98 -7.76
CA THR A 79 23.57 6.14 -7.82
C THR A 79 22.12 5.74 -7.59
N THR A 80 21.26 6.69 -7.21
CA THR A 80 19.82 6.44 -7.04
C THR A 80 19.18 5.86 -8.31
N ALA A 81 19.59 6.33 -9.50
CA ALA A 81 19.09 5.83 -10.77
C ALA A 81 19.47 4.35 -11.01
N GLU A 82 20.72 3.98 -10.72
CA GLU A 82 21.16 2.59 -10.83
C GLU A 82 20.47 1.69 -9.81
N GLN A 83 20.23 2.17 -8.59
CA GLN A 83 19.43 1.46 -7.59
C GLN A 83 17.99 1.26 -8.06
N SER A 84 17.35 2.29 -8.62
CA SER A 84 16.01 2.19 -9.20
C SER A 84 15.94 1.12 -10.29
N THR A 85 16.90 1.12 -11.24
CA THR A 85 16.97 0.10 -12.30
C THR A 85 17.21 -1.31 -11.76
N ALA A 86 18.08 -1.47 -10.77
CA ALA A 86 18.35 -2.76 -10.15
C ALA A 86 17.11 -3.31 -9.43
N ILE A 87 16.40 -2.47 -8.69
CA ILE A 87 15.14 -2.83 -8.03
C ILE A 87 14.07 -3.18 -9.06
N GLU A 88 13.89 -2.36 -10.10
CA GLU A 88 12.93 -2.63 -11.17
C GLU A 88 13.18 -3.99 -11.82
N THR A 89 14.44 -4.33 -12.11
CA THR A 89 14.81 -5.61 -12.71
C THR A 89 14.43 -6.79 -11.82
N ASP A 90 14.67 -6.70 -10.51
CA ASP A 90 14.23 -7.69 -9.53
C ASP A 90 12.70 -7.78 -9.46
N LEU A 91 12.00 -6.64 -9.44
CA LEU A 91 10.53 -6.60 -9.41
C LEU A 91 9.93 -7.24 -10.64
N ARG A 92 10.35 -6.87 -11.85
CA ARG A 92 9.86 -7.49 -13.09
C ARG A 92 10.06 -9.01 -13.09
N SER A 93 11.22 -9.48 -12.61
CA SER A 93 11.50 -10.91 -12.47
C SER A 93 10.57 -11.60 -11.48
N ARG A 94 10.17 -10.91 -10.39
CA ARG A 94 9.18 -11.42 -9.43
C ARG A 94 7.79 -11.45 -10.03
N TYR A 95 7.35 -10.40 -10.70
CA TYR A 95 6.03 -10.36 -11.33
C TYR A 95 5.88 -11.56 -12.26
N ALA A 96 6.88 -11.82 -13.12
CA ALA A 96 6.93 -13.01 -13.97
C ALA A 96 6.92 -14.33 -13.21
N LYS A 97 7.71 -14.43 -12.12
CA LYS A 97 7.73 -15.63 -11.28
C LYS A 97 6.37 -15.95 -10.66
N TYR A 98 5.59 -14.93 -10.29
CA TYR A 98 4.32 -15.08 -9.59
C TYR A 98 3.09 -14.99 -10.52
N GLY A 99 3.28 -14.79 -11.83
CA GLY A 99 2.18 -14.72 -12.80
C GLY A 99 1.30 -13.48 -12.66
N VAL A 100 1.86 -12.36 -12.18
CA VAL A 100 1.10 -11.12 -11.91
C VAL A 100 1.50 -9.97 -12.83
N GLU A 101 2.08 -10.27 -14.00
CA GLU A 101 2.56 -9.25 -14.96
C GLU A 101 1.45 -8.31 -15.46
N GLU A 102 0.20 -8.76 -15.50
CA GLU A 102 -0.95 -7.95 -15.93
C GLU A 102 -1.14 -6.69 -15.05
N ILE A 103 -0.79 -6.79 -13.76
CA ILE A 103 -0.90 -5.69 -12.80
C ILE A 103 0.45 -5.02 -12.54
N MET A 104 1.39 -5.14 -13.47
CA MET A 104 2.65 -4.42 -13.41
C MET A 104 2.43 -2.93 -13.70
N PRO A 105 2.95 -2.01 -12.86
CA PRO A 105 2.88 -0.59 -13.16
C PRO A 105 3.53 -0.24 -14.50
N THR A 106 2.93 0.71 -15.22
CA THR A 106 3.38 1.14 -16.56
C THR A 106 4.54 2.13 -16.53
N HIS A 107 4.87 2.69 -15.37
CA HIS A 107 6.01 3.58 -15.18
C HIS A 107 7.23 2.83 -14.63
N PRO A 108 8.46 3.27 -14.95
CA PRO A 108 9.67 2.76 -14.31
C PRO A 108 9.58 2.87 -12.79
N PHE A 109 10.27 1.97 -12.07
CA PHE A 109 10.38 2.12 -10.62
C PHE A 109 11.29 3.31 -10.30
N ASP A 110 10.85 4.18 -9.39
CA ASP A 110 11.64 5.31 -8.94
C ASP A 110 11.80 5.31 -7.42
N LEU A 111 13.01 5.02 -6.95
CA LEU A 111 13.32 4.95 -5.52
C LEU A 111 13.02 6.25 -4.75
N GLU A 112 13.04 7.41 -5.41
CA GLU A 112 12.78 8.69 -4.74
C GLU A 112 11.29 8.96 -4.54
N HIS A 113 10.44 8.39 -5.39
CA HIS A 113 9.02 8.73 -5.49
C HIS A 113 8.09 7.55 -5.17
N ASP A 114 8.55 6.33 -5.38
CA ASP A 114 7.78 5.11 -5.13
C ASP A 114 8.04 4.56 -3.73
N GLN A 115 6.96 4.06 -3.14
CA GLN A 115 7.03 3.21 -1.97
C GLN A 115 7.04 1.76 -2.44
N LEU A 116 8.05 0.99 -2.04
CA LEU A 116 8.03 -0.44 -2.29
C LEU A 116 7.06 -1.11 -1.31
N ILE A 117 5.86 -1.43 -1.80
CA ILE A 117 4.83 -2.05 -0.98
C ILE A 117 5.12 -3.56 -0.85
N PRO A 118 5.18 -4.14 0.35
CA PRO A 118 5.27 -5.60 0.48
C PRO A 118 4.04 -6.25 -0.16
N GLY A 119 4.23 -7.37 -0.87
CA GLY A 119 3.11 -8.13 -1.42
C GLY A 119 2.25 -8.80 -0.36
N ARG A 120 1.19 -9.44 -0.85
CA ARG A 120 0.09 -10.02 -0.11
C ARG A 120 -0.07 -11.47 -0.57
N ALA A 121 0.20 -12.42 0.33
CA ALA A 121 0.48 -13.80 -0.08
C ALA A 121 -0.77 -14.51 -0.61
N ALA A 122 -1.92 -14.29 0.02
CA ALA A 122 -3.17 -14.89 -0.40
C ALA A 122 -3.67 -14.22 -1.70
N MET A 123 -3.57 -12.88 -1.81
CA MET A 123 -3.84 -12.14 -3.04
C MET A 123 -3.00 -12.67 -4.21
N VAL A 124 -1.68 -12.83 -4.03
CA VAL A 124 -0.79 -13.33 -5.09
C VAL A 124 -1.14 -14.77 -5.46
N ALA A 125 -1.45 -15.63 -4.48
CA ALA A 125 -1.81 -17.02 -4.75
C ALA A 125 -3.16 -17.17 -5.48
N GLY A 126 -4.11 -16.25 -5.24
CA GLY A 126 -5.43 -16.25 -5.85
C GLY A 126 -5.61 -15.26 -7.01
N PHE A 127 -4.52 -14.68 -7.53
CA PHE A 127 -4.60 -13.58 -8.48
C PHE A 127 -5.47 -13.91 -9.72
N ASP A 128 -5.32 -15.11 -10.26
CA ASP A 128 -6.04 -15.58 -11.45
C ASP A 128 -7.57 -15.63 -11.27
N SER A 129 -8.08 -15.58 -10.03
CA SER A 129 -9.52 -15.56 -9.75
C SER A 129 -10.09 -14.15 -9.51
N ILE A 130 -9.28 -13.10 -9.62
CA ILE A 130 -9.72 -11.71 -9.44
C ILE A 130 -10.20 -11.16 -10.78
N ASP A 131 -11.43 -10.65 -10.84
CA ASP A 131 -11.95 -9.93 -12.00
C ASP A 131 -11.40 -8.48 -12.01
N CYS A 132 -10.37 -8.24 -12.82
CA CYS A 132 -9.58 -7.00 -12.80
C CYS A 132 -10.06 -5.98 -13.84
N HIS A 133 -10.31 -4.75 -13.39
CA HIS A 133 -10.76 -3.64 -14.21
C HIS A 133 -9.86 -2.42 -14.03
N GLN A 134 -9.17 -2.02 -15.10
CA GLN A 134 -8.49 -0.73 -15.13
C GLN A 134 -9.49 0.42 -15.35
N ALA A 135 -10.33 0.67 -14.36
CA ALA A 135 -11.44 1.61 -14.41
C ALA A 135 -11.67 2.31 -13.07
N THR A 136 -12.51 3.34 -13.09
CA THR A 136 -12.98 4.07 -11.90
C THR A 136 -14.47 3.90 -11.71
N VAL A 137 -14.94 3.84 -10.47
CA VAL A 137 -16.37 3.91 -10.16
C VAL A 137 -16.94 5.25 -10.66
N GLN A 138 -17.88 5.20 -11.58
CA GLN A 138 -18.58 6.38 -12.12
C GLN A 138 -19.87 6.68 -11.36
N SER A 139 -20.61 5.64 -10.99
CA SER A 139 -21.87 5.80 -10.27
C SER A 139 -22.22 4.57 -9.43
N ILE A 140 -23.01 4.82 -8.39
CA ILE A 140 -23.61 3.82 -7.53
C ILE A 140 -25.09 4.15 -7.47
N ALA A 141 -25.93 3.27 -8.00
CA ALA A 141 -27.37 3.49 -8.03
C ALA A 141 -28.10 2.15 -7.83
N ASN A 142 -29.06 2.14 -6.90
CA ASN A 142 -29.91 0.98 -6.63
C ASN A 142 -29.13 -0.32 -6.33
N GLY A 143 -27.94 -0.20 -5.73
CA GLY A 143 -27.09 -1.35 -5.41
C GLY A 143 -26.19 -1.84 -6.55
N THR A 144 -26.33 -1.26 -7.75
CA THR A 144 -25.44 -1.54 -8.88
C THR A 144 -24.35 -0.47 -8.99
N ILE A 145 -23.12 -0.92 -9.20
CA ILE A 145 -21.93 -0.09 -9.40
C ILE A 145 -21.63 -0.06 -10.90
N THR A 146 -21.41 1.13 -11.45
CA THR A 146 -20.99 1.29 -12.85
C THR A 146 -19.56 1.81 -12.91
N LEU A 147 -18.70 1.12 -13.64
CA LEU A 147 -17.32 1.49 -13.87
C LEU A 147 -17.17 2.32 -15.16
N SER A 148 -16.04 3.01 -15.29
CA SER A 148 -15.75 3.88 -16.44
C SER A 148 -15.53 3.17 -17.76
N ASP A 149 -15.29 1.87 -17.73
CA ASP A 149 -15.23 0.99 -18.91
C ASP A 149 -16.62 0.49 -19.34
N GLY A 150 -17.68 0.89 -18.64
CA GLY A 150 -19.06 0.49 -18.91
C GLY A 150 -19.50 -0.80 -18.21
N HIS A 151 -18.59 -1.51 -17.53
CA HIS A 151 -18.95 -2.70 -16.76
C HIS A 151 -19.82 -2.34 -15.56
N ARG A 152 -20.73 -3.26 -15.21
CA ARG A 152 -21.71 -3.09 -14.14
C ARG A 152 -21.66 -4.29 -13.20
N PHE A 153 -21.66 -4.02 -11.90
CA PHE A 153 -21.52 -5.03 -10.85
C PHE A 153 -22.57 -4.83 -9.77
N ASP A 154 -23.13 -5.94 -9.30
CA ASP A 154 -23.83 -5.99 -8.03
C ASP A 154 -22.87 -6.62 -7.01
N ALA A 155 -22.69 -5.96 -5.86
CA ALA A 155 -21.80 -6.43 -4.82
C ALA A 155 -22.49 -6.35 -3.45
N ASP A 156 -22.16 -7.30 -2.58
CA ASP A 156 -22.50 -7.21 -1.17
C ASP A 156 -21.73 -6.07 -0.51
N PHE A 157 -20.43 -5.95 -0.85
CA PHE A 157 -19.52 -4.93 -0.32
C PHE A 157 -18.75 -4.17 -1.39
N LEU A 158 -18.63 -2.86 -1.16
CA LEU A 158 -17.72 -1.97 -1.86
C LEU A 158 -16.64 -1.47 -0.89
N LEU A 159 -15.38 -1.84 -1.14
CA LEU A 159 -14.26 -1.55 -0.26
C LEU A 159 -13.32 -0.51 -0.91
N TRP A 160 -13.25 0.66 -0.30
CA TRP A 160 -12.43 1.78 -0.76
C TRP A 160 -11.02 1.71 -0.16
N GLY A 161 -10.05 1.26 -0.97
CA GLY A 161 -8.61 1.27 -0.70
C GLY A 161 -7.91 2.51 -1.26
N THR A 162 -8.59 3.66 -1.30
CA THR A 162 -8.15 4.89 -1.99
C THR A 162 -7.16 5.76 -1.21
N GLY A 163 -6.70 5.29 -0.05
CA GLY A 163 -5.77 6.01 0.81
C GLY A 163 -6.44 7.10 1.65
N TYR A 164 -5.63 7.88 2.35
CA TYR A 164 -6.09 8.92 3.27
C TYR A 164 -5.68 10.30 2.76
N SER A 165 -6.54 11.30 2.97
CA SER A 165 -6.11 12.69 3.02
C SER A 165 -5.61 13.01 4.43
N VAL A 166 -4.56 13.81 4.53
CA VAL A 166 -4.15 14.39 5.81
C VAL A 166 -4.87 15.72 5.97
N ASP A 167 -5.69 15.84 7.02
CA ASP A 167 -6.21 17.13 7.44
C ASP A 167 -5.20 17.81 8.37
N LEU A 168 -4.62 18.92 7.90
CA LEU A 168 -3.70 19.76 8.65
C LEU A 168 -4.34 21.09 9.04
N SER A 169 -5.68 21.17 9.05
CA SER A 169 -6.45 22.38 9.40
C SER A 169 -6.09 22.95 10.78
N TYR A 170 -5.58 22.14 11.71
CA TYR A 170 -5.04 22.62 12.99
C TYR A 170 -3.88 23.64 12.80
N PHE A 171 -3.06 23.48 11.76
CA PHE A 171 -2.02 24.45 11.43
C PHE A 171 -2.56 25.69 10.73
N ASP A 172 -3.78 25.65 10.16
CA ASP A 172 -4.38 26.82 9.52
C ASP A 172 -4.77 27.91 10.54
N ALA A 173 -5.02 27.54 11.80
CA ALA A 173 -5.22 28.50 12.89
C ALA A 173 -3.97 29.38 13.13
N GLU A 174 -2.76 28.81 13.04
CA GLU A 174 -1.47 29.52 13.10
C GLU A 174 -1.13 30.26 11.79
N ARG A 175 -1.82 29.93 10.69
CA ARG A 175 -1.49 30.34 9.32
C ARG A 175 -2.21 31.57 8.81
N SER A 176 -3.21 32.06 9.53
CA SER A 176 -3.85 33.35 9.22
C SER A 176 -2.87 34.54 9.23
N ARG A 177 -1.58 34.33 9.58
CA ARG A 177 -0.47 35.28 9.41
C ARG A 177 0.55 34.97 8.30
N ALA A 178 0.50 33.83 7.59
CA ALA A 178 1.49 33.50 6.56
C ALA A 178 0.87 32.74 5.36
N SER A 179 0.61 33.48 4.28
CA SER A 179 0.02 32.99 3.04
C SER A 179 0.99 32.14 2.19
N ARG A 180 1.05 30.83 2.42
CA ARG A 180 1.63 29.86 1.45
C ARG A 180 0.97 28.49 1.60
N PRO A 181 0.68 27.72 0.52
CA PRO A 181 0.14 26.36 0.61
C PRO A 181 1.15 25.32 1.13
N LEU A 182 0.66 24.24 1.75
CA LEU A 182 1.40 23.22 2.54
C LEU A 182 2.22 22.21 1.70
N THR A 183 2.27 22.34 0.37
CA THR A 183 2.93 21.39 -0.55
C THR A 183 4.47 21.40 -0.51
N ARG A 184 5.11 22.16 0.40
CA ARG A 184 6.56 22.15 0.60
C ARG A 184 6.94 22.15 2.08
N LEU A 185 6.75 21.03 2.76
CA LEU A 185 7.61 20.70 3.90
C LEU A 185 8.96 20.26 3.33
N ARG A 186 9.95 21.16 3.32
CA ARG A 186 11.33 20.78 3.02
C ARG A 186 11.81 19.83 4.13
N ARG A 187 12.21 18.64 3.72
CA ARG A 187 12.80 17.56 4.51
C ARG A 187 13.81 18.13 5.53
N ALA A 188 13.44 18.12 6.80
CA ALA A 188 14.35 18.30 7.92
C ALA A 188 13.86 17.41 9.07
N VAL A 189 14.06 16.10 8.92
CA VAL A 189 14.23 15.23 10.08
C VAL A 189 15.72 14.90 10.13
N VAL A 190 16.48 15.77 10.79
CA VAL A 190 17.77 15.37 11.33
C VAL A 190 17.43 14.60 12.60
N VAL A 191 17.46 13.26 12.53
CA VAL A 191 17.55 12.46 13.76
C VAL A 191 18.97 12.64 14.26
N SER A 192 19.18 13.65 15.10
CA SER A 192 20.38 13.77 15.92
C SER A 192 20.33 12.64 16.95
N SER A 193 21.24 11.68 16.82
CA SER A 193 21.49 10.66 17.84
C SER A 193 22.15 11.31 19.06
N ALA A 194 21.35 11.92 19.93
CA ALA A 194 21.82 12.24 21.27
C ALA A 194 21.84 10.94 22.08
N ALA A 195 23.05 10.56 22.48
CA ALA A 195 23.41 9.33 23.17
C ALA A 195 22.49 9.04 24.37
N TRP A 196 21.83 7.88 24.33
CA TRP A 196 21.36 7.20 25.53
C TRP A 196 22.59 6.71 26.30
N THR A 197 22.96 7.43 27.37
CA THR A 197 23.90 6.93 28.36
C THR A 197 23.08 6.32 29.50
N PRO A 198 23.13 5.00 29.76
CA PRO A 198 22.45 4.45 30.92
C PRO A 198 23.22 4.84 32.19
N LEU A 199 22.54 5.55 33.09
CA LEU A 199 22.98 5.78 34.46
C LEU A 199 22.98 4.43 35.21
N ILE A 200 24.14 3.79 35.28
CA ILE A 200 24.41 2.75 36.28
C ILE A 200 25.02 3.46 37.49
N SER A 201 24.19 3.74 38.50
CA SER A 201 24.63 4.14 39.83
C SER A 201 25.28 2.94 40.50
N THR A 202 26.61 2.97 40.65
CA THR A 202 27.31 2.06 41.55
C THR A 202 27.68 2.86 42.80
N SER A 203 26.94 2.60 43.88
CA SER A 203 27.28 3.05 45.23
C SER A 203 28.61 2.42 45.64
N LEU A 204 29.66 3.24 45.71
CA LEU A 204 30.89 2.93 46.42
C LEU A 204 30.66 3.30 47.89
N ALA A 205 30.39 2.29 48.72
CA ALA A 205 30.62 2.38 50.16
C ALA A 205 32.12 2.22 50.39
N SER A 206 32.77 3.29 50.84
CA SER A 206 34.16 3.32 51.29
C SER A 206 34.27 2.83 52.74
N ALA A 207 35.30 1.99 52.97
CA ALA A 207 36.07 1.78 54.20
C ALA A 207 35.34 1.40 55.50
#